data_AF-A0A8H2WX33-F1
#
_entry.id   AF-A0A8H2WX33-F1
#
_cell.length_a   1.000
_cell.length_b   1.000
_cell.length_c   1.000
_cell.angle_alpha   90.00
_cell.angle_beta   90.00
_cell.angle_gamma   90.00
#
_symmetry.space_group_name_H-M   'P 1'
#
loop_
_entity.id
_entity.type
_entity.pdbx_description
1 polymer ?
#
loop_
_entity_poly.entity_id
_entity_poly.type
_entity_poly.pdbx_seq_one_letter_code
_entity_poly.pdbx_strand_id
1 'polypeptide(L)'
;MTESSFEKEKIAQKLAEIKANLPPHIVADNEQFDRLFSPLEENTQNLPQRFIEQAQYIRNMGKRLYWGERAHLSRSQNSRARKDTATLVALPLPNGGYPAEGEFPSTLGEFRSLEGPALAALLRLYELPHQDQAADARSTLSRYFSIPI
;
A
#
# COMPACT_ATOMS: atom_id res chain seq x y z
N MET A 1 -12.36 -46.29 12.55
CA MET A 1 -12.90 -45.98 11.22
C MET A 1 -14.40 -45.81 11.37
N THR A 2 -14.90 -44.60 11.22
CA THR A 2 -16.32 -44.25 11.47
C THR A 2 -17.16 -44.51 10.21
N GLU A 3 -18.42 -44.89 10.36
CA GLU A 3 -19.38 -45.21 9.27
C GLU A 3 -19.40 -44.16 8.14
N SER A 4 -19.15 -42.89 8.46
CA SER A 4 -19.02 -41.79 7.49
C SER A 4 -17.91 -42.00 6.44
N SER A 5 -16.83 -42.69 6.79
CA SER A 5 -15.74 -42.99 5.85
C SER A 5 -16.12 -44.06 4.85
N PHE A 6 -16.91 -45.05 5.28
CA PHE A 6 -17.34 -46.17 4.44
C PHE A 6 -18.42 -45.73 3.42
N GLU A 7 -19.32 -44.83 3.82
CA GLU A 7 -20.31 -44.26 2.90
C GLU A 7 -19.67 -43.38 1.82
N LYS A 8 -18.65 -42.57 2.17
CA LYS A 8 -17.91 -41.76 1.19
C LYS A 8 -17.21 -42.62 0.15
N GLU A 9 -16.63 -43.74 0.57
CA GLU A 9 -15.94 -44.67 -0.31
C GLU A 9 -16.91 -45.39 -1.26
N LYS A 10 -18.08 -45.80 -0.75
CA LYS A 10 -19.14 -46.41 -1.56
C LYS A 10 -19.76 -45.43 -2.56
N ILE A 11 -19.89 -44.15 -2.19
CA ILE A 11 -20.35 -43.08 -3.09
C ILE A 11 -19.30 -42.82 -4.18
N ALA A 12 -18.02 -42.76 -3.83
CA ALA A 12 -16.93 -42.57 -4.80
C ALA A 12 -16.88 -43.71 -5.83
N GLN A 13 -17.06 -44.96 -5.38
CA GLN A 13 -17.13 -46.12 -6.28
C GLN A 13 -18.31 -46.04 -7.26
N LYS A 14 -19.52 -45.72 -6.77
CA LYS A 14 -20.69 -45.55 -7.65
C LYS A 14 -20.53 -44.40 -8.64
N LEU A 15 -19.91 -43.30 -8.23
CA LEU A 15 -19.60 -42.18 -9.12
C LEU A 15 -18.60 -42.59 -10.21
N ALA A 16 -17.61 -43.44 -9.90
CA ALA A 16 -16.67 -43.96 -10.88
C ALA A 16 -17.36 -44.89 -11.90
N GLU A 17 -18.27 -45.77 -11.46
CA GLU A 17 -19.05 -46.64 -12.35
C GLU A 17 -19.98 -45.86 -13.29
N ILE A 18 -20.61 -44.79 -12.79
CA ILE A 18 -21.45 -43.92 -13.61
C ILE A 18 -20.60 -43.19 -14.65
N LYS A 19 -19.44 -42.65 -14.26
CA LYS A 19 -18.51 -41.99 -15.18
C LYS A 19 -17.99 -42.92 -16.28
N ALA A 20 -17.75 -44.20 -15.96
CA ALA A 20 -17.28 -45.18 -16.93
C ALA A 20 -18.33 -45.56 -18.00
N ASN A 21 -19.61 -45.41 -17.70
CA ASN A 21 -20.73 -45.76 -18.59
C ASN A 21 -21.35 -44.56 -19.31
N LEU A 22 -20.83 -43.35 -19.08
CA LEU A 22 -21.29 -42.15 -19.77
C LEU A 22 -20.70 -42.05 -21.18
N PRO A 23 -21.49 -41.62 -22.18
CA PRO A 23 -20.97 -41.32 -23.51
C PRO A 23 -19.80 -40.33 -23.46
N PRO A 24 -18.76 -40.49 -24.31
CA PRO A 24 -17.55 -39.66 -24.25
C PRO A 24 -17.80 -38.15 -24.35
N HIS A 25 -18.83 -37.74 -25.11
CA HIS A 25 -19.20 -36.32 -25.24
C HIS A 25 -19.76 -35.75 -23.92
N ILE A 26 -20.50 -36.54 -23.12
CA ILE A 26 -21.03 -36.08 -21.83
C ILE A 26 -19.89 -35.90 -20.80
N VAL A 27 -18.87 -36.77 -20.84
CA VAL A 27 -17.69 -36.63 -19.99
C VAL A 27 -16.88 -35.39 -20.40
N ALA A 28 -16.65 -35.20 -21.70
CA ALA A 28 -15.94 -34.04 -22.24
C ALA A 28 -16.67 -32.72 -21.95
N ASP A 29 -18.00 -32.69 -22.12
CA ASP A 29 -18.83 -31.52 -21.82
C ASP A 29 -18.76 -31.18 -20.33
N ASN A 30 -18.88 -32.17 -19.43
CA ASN A 30 -18.77 -31.93 -17.98
C ASN A 30 -17.38 -31.43 -17.58
N GLU A 31 -16.31 -31.99 -18.13
CA GLU A 31 -14.95 -31.47 -17.89
C GLU A 31 -14.78 -30.04 -18.43
N GLN A 32 -15.43 -29.70 -19.55
CA GLN A 32 -15.43 -28.36 -20.11
C GLN A 32 -16.24 -27.39 -19.23
N PHE A 33 -17.38 -27.82 -18.70
CA PHE A 33 -18.17 -27.06 -17.73
C PHE A 33 -17.36 -26.79 -16.46
N ASP A 34 -16.73 -27.81 -15.86
CA ASP A 34 -15.90 -27.63 -14.66
C ASP A 34 -14.75 -26.63 -14.92
N ARG A 35 -14.06 -26.74 -16.06
CA ARG A 35 -13.00 -25.78 -16.44
C ARG A 35 -13.49 -24.35 -16.60
N LEU A 36 -14.74 -24.14 -17.02
CA LEU A 36 -15.33 -22.81 -17.19
C LEU A 36 -15.84 -22.25 -15.86
N PHE A 37 -16.38 -23.09 -14.98
CA PHE A 37 -17.05 -22.67 -13.76
C PHE A 37 -16.13 -22.63 -12.52
N SER A 38 -15.10 -23.48 -12.40
CA SER A 38 -14.17 -23.39 -11.27
C SER A 38 -13.46 -22.03 -11.15
N PRO A 39 -12.98 -21.39 -12.26
CA PRO A 39 -12.42 -20.05 -12.19
C PRO A 39 -13.47 -18.96 -11.86
N LEU A 40 -14.75 -19.19 -12.17
CA LEU A 40 -15.85 -18.28 -11.81
C LEU A 40 -16.17 -18.38 -10.31
N GLU A 41 -16.18 -19.58 -9.74
CA GLU A 41 -16.36 -19.78 -8.30
C GLU A 41 -15.22 -19.14 -7.49
N GLU A 42 -13.96 -19.36 -7.87
CA GLU A 42 -12.81 -18.72 -7.20
C GLU A 42 -12.83 -17.19 -7.31
N ASN A 43 -13.25 -16.65 -8.46
CA ASN A 43 -13.38 -15.21 -8.63
C ASN A 43 -14.55 -14.63 -7.82
N THR A 44 -15.68 -15.34 -7.74
CA THR A 44 -16.87 -14.87 -7.00
C THR A 44 -16.70 -14.93 -5.49
N GLN A 45 -15.94 -15.88 -4.96
CA GLN A 45 -15.63 -15.96 -3.53
C GLN A 45 -14.85 -14.73 -3.03
N ASN A 46 -13.99 -14.16 -3.88
CA ASN A 46 -13.17 -13.00 -3.55
C ASN A 46 -13.81 -11.65 -3.92
N LEU A 47 -14.94 -11.65 -4.63
CA LEU A 47 -15.62 -10.41 -5.04
C LEU A 47 -16.01 -9.53 -3.83
N PRO A 48 -16.62 -10.05 -2.74
CA PRO A 48 -17.00 -9.21 -1.61
C PRO A 48 -15.80 -8.49 -0.97
N GLN A 49 -14.67 -9.18 -0.83
CA GLN A 49 -13.44 -8.62 -0.29
C GLN A 49 -12.88 -7.52 -1.20
N ARG A 50 -12.83 -7.75 -2.52
CA ARG A 50 -12.42 -6.74 -3.50
C ARG A 50 -13.32 -5.50 -3.46
N PHE A 51 -14.64 -5.68 -3.32
CA PHE A 51 -15.56 -4.56 -3.18
C PHE A 51 -15.33 -3.76 -1.89
N ILE A 52 -15.03 -4.43 -0.77
CA ILE A 52 -14.71 -3.77 0.50
C ILE A 52 -13.42 -2.95 0.37
N GLU A 53 -12.36 -3.54 -0.19
CA GLU A 53 -11.08 -2.86 -0.42
C GLU A 53 -11.23 -1.66 -1.35
N GLN A 54 -11.98 -1.82 -2.44
CA GLN A 54 -12.22 -0.75 -3.39
C GLN A 54 -13.09 0.36 -2.79
N ALA A 55 -14.11 0.03 -1.99
CA ALA A 55 -14.92 1.00 -1.28
C ALA A 55 -14.09 1.77 -0.23
N GLN A 56 -13.20 1.10 0.50
CA GLN A 56 -12.27 1.74 1.44
C GLN A 56 -11.28 2.66 0.70
N TYR A 57 -10.75 2.21 -0.43
CA TYR A 57 -9.88 3.01 -1.29
C TYR A 57 -10.57 4.31 -1.73
N ILE A 58 -11.80 4.21 -2.26
CA ILE A 58 -12.58 5.36 -2.74
C ILE A 58 -12.93 6.28 -1.56
N ARG A 59 -13.38 5.72 -0.43
CA ARG A 59 -13.69 6.49 0.78
C ARG A 59 -12.49 7.30 1.28
N ASN A 60 -11.29 6.75 1.16
CA ASN A 60 -10.05 7.40 1.60
C ASN A 60 -9.41 8.26 0.51
N MET A 61 -9.92 8.23 -0.73
CA MET A 61 -9.35 8.96 -1.87
C MET A 61 -9.35 10.48 -1.63
N GLY A 62 -10.44 11.04 -1.10
CA GLY A 62 -10.52 12.47 -0.80
C GLY A 62 -9.46 12.91 0.22
N LYS A 63 -9.24 12.13 1.28
CA LYS A 63 -8.17 12.41 2.27
C LYS A 63 -6.79 12.34 1.64
N ARG A 64 -6.54 11.35 0.78
CA ARG A 64 -5.25 11.19 0.07
C ARG A 64 -4.97 12.34 -0.89
N LEU A 65 -5.98 12.79 -1.64
CA LEU A 65 -5.86 13.95 -2.53
C LEU A 65 -5.56 15.21 -1.73
N TYR A 66 -6.32 15.47 -0.66
CA TYR A 66 -6.11 16.61 0.22
C TYR A 66 -4.70 16.65 0.82
N TRP A 67 -4.18 15.52 1.31
CA TRP A 67 -2.81 15.44 1.82
C TRP A 67 -1.76 15.57 0.73
N GLY A 68 -2.01 14.96 -0.44
CA GLY A 68 -1.15 15.05 -1.62
C GLY A 68 -0.99 16.50 -2.09
N GLU A 69 -2.08 17.25 -2.19
CA GLU A 69 -2.06 18.67 -2.57
C GLU A 69 -1.29 19.53 -1.57
N ARG A 70 -1.51 19.34 -0.27
CA ARG A 70 -0.77 20.07 0.77
C ARG A 70 0.73 19.79 0.71
N ALA A 71 1.11 18.53 0.56
CA ALA A 71 2.51 18.16 0.39
C ALA A 71 3.10 18.78 -0.88
N HIS A 72 2.35 18.79 -1.99
CA HIS A 72 2.77 19.41 -3.25
C HIS A 72 2.97 20.92 -3.11
N LEU A 73 2.06 21.60 -2.42
CA LEU A 73 2.14 23.04 -2.18
C LEU A 73 3.38 23.39 -1.35
N SER A 74 3.59 22.71 -0.22
CA SER A 74 4.78 22.93 0.62
C SER A 74 6.07 22.66 -0.15
N ARG A 75 6.15 21.57 -0.93
CA ARG A 75 7.31 21.27 -1.79
C ARG A 75 7.56 22.35 -2.84
N SER A 76 6.50 22.84 -3.50
CA SER A 76 6.60 23.93 -4.47
C SER A 76 7.16 25.21 -3.82
N GLN A 77 6.74 25.53 -2.59
CA GLN A 77 7.27 26.68 -1.85
C GLN A 77 8.74 26.48 -1.47
N ASN A 78 9.08 25.32 -0.89
CA ASN A 78 10.44 24.98 -0.49
C ASN A 78 11.43 24.98 -1.66
N SER A 79 10.99 24.56 -2.85
CA SER A 79 11.85 24.53 -4.06
C SER A 79 12.37 25.91 -4.51
N ARG A 80 11.74 26.97 -4.02
CA ARG A 80 12.09 28.37 -4.33
C ARG A 80 13.01 28.98 -3.28
N ALA A 81 13.27 28.30 -2.17
CA ALA A 81 14.13 28.79 -1.10
C ALA A 81 15.60 28.77 -1.55
N ARG A 82 16.13 29.92 -2.00
CA ARG A 82 17.53 30.04 -2.48
C ARG A 82 18.49 30.68 -1.48
N LYS A 83 17.96 31.43 -0.53
CA LYS A 83 18.73 32.20 0.47
C LYS A 83 18.52 31.59 1.85
N ASP A 84 19.49 31.70 2.73
CA ASP A 84 19.39 31.12 4.08
C ASP A 84 18.22 31.69 4.88
N THR A 85 17.82 32.94 4.63
CA THR A 85 16.65 33.57 5.26
C THR A 85 15.32 33.17 4.63
N ALA A 86 15.32 32.33 3.59
CA ALA A 86 14.09 31.92 2.94
C ALA A 86 13.31 30.97 3.85
N THR A 87 12.04 31.30 4.08
CA THR A 87 11.14 30.51 4.89
C THR A 87 10.90 29.15 4.25
N LEU A 88 10.94 28.10 5.07
CA LEU A 88 10.53 26.76 4.70
C LEU A 88 9.16 26.44 5.30
N VAL A 89 8.42 25.59 4.60
CA VAL A 89 7.11 25.13 5.01
C VAL A 89 7.16 23.63 5.23
N ALA A 90 6.74 23.21 6.42
CA ALA A 90 6.63 21.81 6.78
C ALA A 90 5.65 21.07 5.85
N LEU A 91 5.95 19.80 5.60
CA LEU A 91 5.01 18.91 4.94
C LEU A 91 4.08 18.31 6.00
N PRO A 92 2.88 17.85 5.63
CA PRO A 92 2.08 17.02 6.53
C PRO A 92 2.85 15.78 6.95
N LEU A 93 2.73 15.41 8.22
CA LEU A 93 3.25 14.15 8.76
C LEU A 93 2.48 12.94 8.19
N PRO A 94 2.99 11.70 8.31
CA PRO A 94 2.29 10.49 7.86
C PRO A 94 0.89 10.32 8.45
N ASN A 95 0.66 10.83 9.66
CA ASN A 95 -0.65 10.85 10.31
C ASN A 95 -1.60 11.95 9.79
N GLY A 96 -1.17 12.78 8.83
CA GLY A 96 -1.92 13.89 8.23
C GLY A 96 -1.84 15.23 8.98
N GLY A 97 -1.23 15.24 10.17
CA GLY A 97 -0.98 16.42 11.00
C GLY A 97 0.23 17.22 10.54
N TYR A 98 0.69 18.15 11.38
CA TYR A 98 1.94 18.89 11.17
C TYR A 98 2.88 18.71 12.36
N PRO A 99 4.20 18.87 12.13
CA PRO A 99 5.16 18.94 13.23
C PRO A 99 4.78 20.04 14.23
N ALA A 100 5.10 19.83 15.50
CA ALA A 100 4.92 20.86 16.52
C ALA A 100 5.86 22.05 16.26
N GLU A 101 5.56 23.18 16.91
CA GLU A 101 6.40 24.37 16.79
C GLU A 101 7.83 24.07 17.24
N GLY A 102 8.81 24.46 16.41
CA GLY A 102 10.23 24.19 16.64
C GLY A 102 10.74 22.81 16.20
N GLU A 103 9.89 21.88 15.79
CA GLU A 103 10.32 20.54 15.32
C GLU A 103 10.77 20.52 13.84
N PHE A 104 10.37 21.54 13.07
CA PHE A 104 10.78 21.71 11.68
C PHE A 104 11.53 23.04 11.51
N PRO A 105 12.65 23.08 10.76
CA PRO A 105 13.39 24.32 10.55
C PRO A 105 12.55 25.33 9.79
N SER A 106 12.46 26.53 10.34
CA SER A 106 11.65 27.61 9.78
C SER A 106 12.30 28.28 8.58
N THR A 107 13.62 28.13 8.41
CA THR A 107 14.40 28.74 7.33
C THR A 107 15.37 27.75 6.67
N LEU A 108 15.81 28.09 5.45
CA LEU A 108 16.83 27.31 4.74
C LEU A 108 18.15 27.26 5.49
N GLY A 109 18.53 28.36 6.15
CA GLY A 109 19.74 28.44 6.98
C GLY A 109 19.67 27.46 8.14
N GLU A 110 18.56 27.44 8.86
CA GLU A 110 18.31 26.47 9.94
C GLU A 110 18.36 25.02 9.44
N PHE A 111 17.74 24.74 8.29
CA PHE A 111 17.81 23.41 7.68
C PHE A 111 19.27 23.03 7.38
N ARG A 112 20.05 23.94 6.77
CA ARG A 112 21.47 23.73 6.45
C ARG A 112 22.34 23.55 7.70
N SER A 113 22.02 24.20 8.80
CA SER A 113 22.75 24.06 10.07
C SER A 113 22.37 22.82 10.88
N LEU A 114 21.35 22.04 10.49
CA LEU A 114 20.99 20.82 11.23
C LEU A 114 22.16 19.83 11.27
N GLU A 115 22.44 19.27 12.44
CA GLU A 115 23.50 18.27 12.62
C GLU A 115 22.93 16.87 12.82
N GLY A 116 23.80 15.84 12.85
CA GLY A 116 23.45 14.41 12.85
C GLY A 116 22.23 14.02 13.70
N PRO A 117 22.17 14.38 15.00
CA PRO A 117 21.01 14.07 15.85
C PRO A 117 19.71 14.72 15.39
N ALA A 118 19.77 15.98 14.95
CA ALA A 118 18.60 16.73 14.49
C ALA A 118 18.10 16.24 13.11
N LEU A 119 19.03 15.90 12.21
CA LEU A 119 18.70 15.24 10.93
C LEU A 119 18.03 13.88 11.17
N ALA A 120 18.56 13.07 12.10
CA ALA A 120 17.99 11.78 12.45
C ALA A 120 16.59 11.92 13.09
N ALA A 121 16.39 12.93 13.94
CA ALA A 121 15.08 13.24 14.52
C ALA A 121 14.06 13.59 13.44
N LEU A 122 14.43 14.44 12.48
CA LEU A 122 13.55 14.79 11.35
C LEU A 122 13.22 13.58 10.46
N LEU A 123 14.19 12.70 10.19
CA LEU A 123 13.93 11.46 9.45
C LEU A 123 12.91 10.58 10.19
N ARG A 124 13.06 10.41 11.51
CA ARG A 124 12.11 9.63 12.32
C ARG A 124 10.72 10.27 12.35
N LEU A 125 10.64 11.58 12.49
CA LEU A 125 9.38 12.32 12.54
C LEU A 125 8.54 12.14 11.27
N TYR A 126 9.21 12.04 10.12
CA TYR A 126 8.57 11.80 8.82
C TYR A 126 8.58 10.32 8.39
N GLU A 127 8.93 9.40 9.29
CA GLU A 127 9.01 7.95 9.04
C GLU A 127 9.89 7.58 7.82
N LEU A 128 10.96 8.35 7.61
CA LEU A 128 11.91 8.16 6.52
C LEU A 128 13.05 7.20 6.92
N PRO A 129 13.72 6.55 5.96
CA PRO A 129 14.91 5.75 6.23
C PRO A 129 15.97 6.55 6.99
N HIS A 130 16.49 6.00 8.08
CA HIS A 130 17.44 6.65 9.00
C HIS A 130 18.84 6.01 8.92
N GLN A 131 19.80 6.49 9.72
CA GLN A 131 21.26 6.32 9.58
C GLN A 131 21.78 4.92 9.19
N ASP A 132 21.10 3.84 9.56
CA ASP A 132 21.50 2.47 9.18
C ASP A 132 21.17 2.12 7.72
N GLN A 133 20.32 2.90 7.06
CA GLN A 133 19.77 2.68 5.71
C GLN A 133 19.99 3.86 4.74
N ALA A 134 20.22 5.08 5.25
CA ALA A 134 20.39 6.28 4.42
C ALA A 134 21.86 6.73 4.38
N ALA A 135 22.49 6.64 3.20
CA ALA A 135 23.89 7.05 2.98
C ALA A 135 24.12 8.57 3.20
N ASP A 136 23.08 9.39 3.05
CA ASP A 136 23.09 10.83 3.38
C ASP A 136 21.70 11.29 3.85
N ALA A 137 21.58 11.53 5.16
CA ALA A 137 20.36 12.00 5.81
C ALA A 137 19.88 13.35 5.27
N ARG A 138 20.81 14.29 5.01
CA ARG A 138 20.46 15.64 4.54
C ARG A 138 19.95 15.60 3.12
N SER A 139 20.61 14.86 2.23
CA SER A 139 20.16 14.66 0.85
C SER A 139 18.78 14.00 0.79
N THR A 140 18.53 13.00 1.64
CA THR A 140 17.22 12.35 1.77
C THR A 140 16.12 13.35 2.14
N LEU A 141 16.35 14.15 3.19
CA LEU A 141 15.41 15.17 3.63
C LEU A 141 15.22 16.28 2.58
N SER A 142 16.30 16.76 1.96
CA SER A 142 16.25 17.77 0.89
C SER A 142 15.37 17.30 -0.26
N ARG A 143 15.58 16.07 -0.75
CA ARG A 143 14.78 15.51 -1.84
C ARG A 143 13.32 15.38 -1.42
N TYR A 144 13.07 14.87 -0.22
CA TYR A 144 11.71 14.67 0.29
C TYR A 144 10.93 15.99 0.42
N PHE A 145 11.57 17.05 0.94
CA PHE A 145 10.98 18.37 1.12
C PHE A 145 11.10 19.29 -0.10
N SER A 146 11.78 18.86 -1.15
CA SER A 146 12.11 19.67 -2.33
C SER A 146 12.91 20.94 -2.01
N ILE A 147 13.87 20.84 -1.09
CA ILE A 147 14.75 21.95 -0.68
C ILE A 147 16.03 21.91 -1.53
N PRO A 148 16.42 23.02 -2.19
CA PRO A 148 17.65 23.07 -2.96
C PRO A 148 18.86 23.28 -2.03
N ILE A 149 19.63 22.22 -1.83
CA ILE A 149 20.92 22.23 -1.14
C ILE A 149 22.09 22.18 -2.12
#